data_AF-A0A959AL89-F1
#
_entry.id   AF-A0A959AL89-F1
#
_cell.length_a   1.000
_cell.length_b   1.000
_cell.length_c   1.000
_cell.angle_alpha   90.00
_cell.angle_beta   90.00
_cell.angle_gamma   90.00
#
_symmetry.space_group_name_H-M   'P 1'
#
loop_
_entity.id
_entity.type
_entity.pdbx_description
1 polymer ?
#
loop_
_entity_poly.entity_id
_entity_poly.type
_entity_poly.pdbx_seq_one_letter_code
_entity_poly.pdbx_strand_id
1 'polypeptide(L)'
;PTPYQSRERDSVSDQVPGAIVQAEVDATHPLAFGFNGQYFSLKTSSNLFELPTNASTAIWLGANFRSIGFIGSRLKPKLQNTPIAAVQKIGEGDIVYLIDNPLFRCFWGPGKQLFANALFY
;
A
#
# COMPACT_ATOMS: atom_id res chain seq x y z
N PRO A 1 -13.79 29.61 -6.07
CA PRO A 1 -14.08 29.11 -4.70
C PRO A 1 -15.20 28.07 -4.71
N THR A 2 -14.98 26.88 -4.12
CA THR A 2 -16.00 25.82 -4.04
C THR A 2 -17.12 26.20 -3.04
N PRO A 3 -18.41 26.10 -3.42
CA PRO A 3 -19.53 26.38 -2.52
C PRO A 3 -19.48 25.54 -1.24
N TYR A 4 -19.85 26.11 -0.09
CA TYR A 4 -19.73 25.45 1.22
C TYR A 4 -20.37 24.06 1.25
N GLN A 5 -21.60 23.94 0.73
CA GLN A 5 -22.34 22.66 0.64
C GLN A 5 -21.62 21.58 -0.19
N SER A 6 -20.73 21.97 -1.10
CA SER A 6 -20.01 21.04 -1.97
C SER A 6 -18.61 20.70 -1.45
N ARG A 7 -18.13 21.38 -0.40
CA ARG A 7 -16.75 21.22 0.10
C ARG A 7 -16.47 19.82 0.62
N GLU A 8 -17.42 19.20 1.30
CA GLU A 8 -17.28 17.83 1.79
C GLU A 8 -17.16 16.84 0.63
N ARG A 9 -18.09 16.91 -0.34
CA ARG A 9 -18.04 16.06 -1.54
C ARG A 9 -16.75 16.24 -2.33
N ASP A 10 -16.27 17.48 -2.42
CA ASP A 10 -15.02 17.78 -3.09
C ASP A 10 -13.82 17.20 -2.32
N SER A 11 -13.75 17.33 -0.99
CA SER A 11 -12.64 16.82 -0.20
C SER A 11 -12.55 15.29 -0.20
N VAL A 12 -13.68 14.58 -0.10
CA VAL A 12 -13.68 13.10 -0.11
C VAL A 12 -13.21 12.52 -1.43
N SER A 13 -13.24 13.29 -2.53
CA SER A 13 -12.77 12.84 -3.83
C SER A 13 -11.25 12.60 -3.89
N ASP A 14 -10.48 13.15 -2.95
CA ASP A 14 -9.04 12.93 -2.81
C ASP A 14 -8.66 12.02 -1.61
N GLN A 15 -9.65 11.49 -0.88
CA GLN A 15 -9.41 10.75 0.35
C GLN A 15 -9.67 9.25 0.20
N VAL A 16 -9.11 8.49 1.13
CA VAL A 16 -9.43 7.07 1.35
C VAL A 16 -9.56 6.85 2.87
N PRO A 17 -10.76 7.03 3.44
CA PRO A 17 -11.00 6.80 4.86
C PRO A 17 -10.76 5.33 5.27
N GLY A 18 -10.96 4.42 4.31
CA GLY A 18 -10.73 2.98 4.48
C GLY A 18 -11.19 2.21 3.25
N ALA A 19 -10.26 1.50 2.62
CA ALA A 19 -10.57 0.55 1.54
C ALA A 19 -9.61 -0.63 1.58
N ILE A 20 -10.11 -1.83 1.32
CA ILE A 20 -9.28 -3.01 1.09
C ILE A 20 -8.89 -3.02 -0.38
N VAL A 21 -7.60 -3.11 -0.66
CA VAL A 21 -7.06 -3.14 -2.03
C VAL A 21 -6.32 -4.45 -2.26
N GLN A 22 -6.58 -5.09 -3.39
CA GLN A 22 -5.87 -6.29 -3.82
C GLN A 22 -4.58 -5.87 -4.54
N ALA A 23 -3.47 -6.25 -3.94
CA ALA A 23 -2.12 -5.98 -4.43
C ALA A 23 -1.49 -7.23 -5.05
N GLU A 24 -0.60 -6.99 -6.00
CA GLU A 24 0.25 -7.98 -6.61
C GLU A 24 1.51 -8.17 -5.76
N VAL A 25 2.05 -9.39 -5.77
CA VAL A 25 3.17 -9.78 -4.92
C VAL A 25 4.17 -10.57 -5.72
N ASP A 26 5.45 -10.19 -5.62
CA ASP A 26 6.56 -11.02 -6.04
C ASP A 26 6.93 -12.01 -4.93
N ALA A 27 6.43 -13.24 -5.05
CA ALA A 27 6.65 -14.30 -4.07
C ALA A 27 8.12 -14.79 -3.99
N THR A 28 8.99 -14.37 -4.92
CA THR A 28 10.42 -14.68 -4.86
C THR A 28 11.18 -13.74 -3.92
N HIS A 29 10.58 -12.61 -3.56
CA HIS A 29 11.18 -11.62 -2.66
C HIS A 29 11.05 -12.06 -1.19
N PRO A 30 12.11 -11.97 -0.35
CA PRO A 30 12.05 -12.41 1.06
C PRO A 30 10.95 -11.72 1.88
N LEU A 31 10.77 -10.41 1.69
CA LEU A 31 9.68 -9.63 2.30
C LEU A 31 8.27 -10.21 2.01
N ALA A 32 8.11 -10.92 0.91
CA ALA A 32 6.86 -11.54 0.48
C ALA A 32 6.75 -13.05 0.80
N PHE A 33 7.68 -13.59 1.58
CA PHE A 33 7.71 -15.00 1.92
C PHE A 33 6.36 -15.51 2.48
N GLY A 34 5.88 -16.61 1.91
CA GLY A 34 4.61 -17.25 2.28
C GLY A 34 3.35 -16.57 1.72
N PHE A 35 3.47 -15.59 0.82
CA PHE A 35 2.34 -15.10 0.03
C PHE A 35 2.21 -15.84 -1.30
N ASN A 36 0.97 -16.08 -1.73
CA ASN A 36 0.65 -16.81 -2.96
C ASN A 36 0.38 -15.83 -4.14
N GLY A 37 1.29 -14.88 -4.36
CA GLY A 37 1.21 -13.91 -5.46
C GLY A 37 0.18 -12.78 -5.27
N GLN A 38 -0.53 -12.75 -4.13
CA GLN A 38 -1.51 -11.72 -3.81
C GLN A 38 -1.44 -11.32 -2.34
N TYR A 39 -1.66 -10.04 -2.08
CA TYR A 39 -1.77 -9.46 -0.75
C TYR A 39 -2.94 -8.49 -0.71
N PHE A 40 -3.73 -8.50 0.36
CA PHE A 40 -4.77 -7.51 0.55
C PHE A 40 -4.26 -6.48 1.56
N SER A 41 -4.15 -5.22 1.13
CA SER A 41 -3.76 -4.10 2.00
C SER A 41 -4.99 -3.32 2.45
N LEU A 42 -4.93 -2.75 3.64
CA LEU A 42 -5.91 -1.78 4.12
C LEU A 42 -5.38 -0.38 3.87
N LYS A 43 -5.94 0.29 2.86
CA LYS A 43 -5.61 1.66 2.50
C LYS A 43 -6.42 2.62 3.38
N THR A 44 -5.72 3.41 4.20
CA THR A 44 -6.32 4.43 5.09
C THR A 44 -5.69 5.81 4.89
N SER A 45 -4.83 5.95 3.88
CA SER A 45 -4.10 7.18 3.58
C SER A 45 -4.06 7.43 2.08
N SER A 46 -4.19 8.69 1.69
CA SER A 46 -4.04 9.18 0.31
C SER A 46 -2.58 9.43 -0.07
N ASN A 47 -1.63 9.14 0.81
CA ASN A 47 -0.22 9.39 0.55
C ASN A 47 0.29 8.50 -0.58
N LEU A 48 1.02 9.13 -1.49
CA LEU A 48 1.76 8.50 -2.57
C LEU A 48 3.23 8.64 -2.23
N PHE A 49 3.96 7.53 -2.31
CA PHE A 49 5.39 7.51 -2.03
C PHE A 49 6.13 7.10 -3.28
N GLU A 50 7.09 7.93 -3.67
CA GLU A 50 8.08 7.58 -4.67
C GLU A 50 9.22 6.88 -3.96
N LEU A 51 9.54 5.67 -4.42
CA LEU A 51 10.65 4.90 -3.86
C LEU A 51 11.97 5.33 -4.51
N PRO A 52 13.10 5.22 -3.78
CA PRO A 52 14.43 5.35 -4.38
C PRO A 52 14.64 4.36 -5.53
N THR A 53 15.43 4.73 -6.54
CA THR A 53 15.68 3.91 -7.74
C THR A 53 16.31 2.55 -7.43
N ASN A 54 17.05 2.44 -6.33
CA ASN A 54 17.68 1.20 -5.87
C ASN A 54 16.82 0.42 -4.86
N ALA A 55 15.55 0.79 -4.65
CA ALA A 55 14.62 0.01 -3.86
C ALA A 55 13.98 -1.10 -4.71
N SER A 56 13.95 -2.31 -4.16
CA SER A 56 13.26 -3.48 -4.70
C SER A 56 11.84 -3.52 -4.16
N THR A 57 10.83 -3.44 -5.04
CA THR A 57 9.42 -3.48 -4.65
C THR A 57 8.92 -4.91 -4.61
N ALA A 58 8.47 -5.38 -3.44
CA ALA A 58 7.95 -6.74 -3.26
C ALA A 58 6.43 -6.83 -3.45
N ILE A 59 5.72 -5.76 -3.10
CA ILE A 59 4.25 -5.68 -3.15
C ILE A 59 3.85 -4.34 -3.75
N TRP A 60 2.97 -4.35 -4.75
CA TRP A 60 2.49 -3.16 -5.44
C TRP A 60 1.02 -3.27 -5.82
N LEU A 61 0.40 -2.12 -6.09
CA LEU A 61 -0.93 -2.05 -6.69
C LEU A 61 -0.79 -2.14 -8.20
N GLY A 62 -1.38 -3.16 -8.82
CA GLY A 62 -1.46 -3.26 -10.28
C GLY A 62 -2.32 -2.15 -10.89
N ALA A 63 -2.17 -1.91 -12.19
CA ALA A 63 -2.90 -0.85 -12.91
C ALA A 63 -4.43 -0.93 -12.76
N ASN A 64 -4.98 -2.14 -12.65
CA ASN A 64 -6.41 -2.41 -12.52
C ASN A 64 -6.75 -3.10 -11.19
N PHE A 65 -6.11 -2.68 -10.09
CA PHE A 65 -6.32 -3.28 -8.78
C PHE A 65 -7.79 -3.28 -8.35
N ARG A 66 -8.22 -4.38 -7.71
CA ARG A 66 -9.56 -4.47 -7.11
C ARG A 66 -9.57 -3.74 -5.77
N SER A 67 -10.67 -3.03 -5.50
CA SER A 67 -10.86 -2.30 -4.24
C SER A 67 -12.24 -2.57 -3.67
N ILE A 68 -12.33 -2.84 -2.37
CA ILE A 68 -13.58 -2.95 -1.60
C ILE A 68 -13.60 -1.80 -0.59
N GLY A 69 -14.67 -1.01 -0.59
CA GLY A 69 -14.76 0.22 0.20
C GLY A 69 -14.64 1.48 -0.65
N PHE A 70 -14.39 2.63 -0.02
CA PHE A 70 -14.40 3.92 -0.69
C PHE A 70 -12.98 4.42 -0.95
N ILE A 71 -12.70 4.72 -2.23
CA ILE A 71 -11.51 5.44 -2.65
C ILE A 71 -12.01 6.62 -3.49
N GLY A 72 -11.60 7.82 -3.13
CA GLY A 72 -11.94 9.04 -3.86
C GLY A 72 -11.62 8.94 -5.34
N SER A 73 -12.50 9.47 -6.20
CA SER A 73 -12.40 9.34 -7.65
C SER A 73 -11.14 9.97 -8.24
N ARG A 74 -10.59 11.02 -7.61
CA ARG A 74 -9.33 11.65 -8.02
C ARG A 74 -8.10 10.96 -7.46
N LEU A 75 -8.25 10.23 -6.35
CA LEU A 75 -7.17 9.46 -5.72
C LEU A 75 -6.97 8.10 -6.39
N LYS A 76 -8.06 7.37 -6.70
CA LYS A 76 -8.01 6.01 -7.25
C LYS A 76 -7.06 5.85 -8.46
N PRO A 77 -7.09 6.71 -9.50
CA PRO A 77 -6.15 6.58 -10.62
C PRO A 77 -4.69 6.82 -10.22
N LYS A 78 -4.43 7.64 -9.20
CA LYS A 78 -3.07 7.92 -8.72
C LYS A 78 -2.44 6.77 -7.93
N LEU A 79 -3.25 5.83 -7.45
CA LEU A 79 -2.81 4.63 -6.74
C LEU A 79 -2.41 3.48 -7.67
N GLN A 80 -2.57 3.65 -8.98
CA GLN A 80 -2.20 2.63 -9.96
C GLN A 80 -0.67 2.53 -10.06
N ASN A 81 -0.16 1.30 -10.09
CA ASN A 81 1.27 1.00 -10.18
C ASN A 81 2.11 1.59 -9.04
N THR A 82 1.49 1.86 -7.89
CA THR A 82 2.22 2.37 -6.72
C THR A 82 2.67 1.23 -5.81
N PRO A 83 3.83 1.36 -5.16
CA PRO A 83 4.31 0.37 -4.20
C PRO A 83 3.43 0.33 -2.94
N ILE A 84 3.45 -0.82 -2.27
CA ILE A 84 2.91 -1.03 -0.92
C ILE A 84 4.04 -1.38 0.05
N ALA A 85 4.92 -2.30 -0.38
CA ALA A 85 6.06 -2.74 0.42
C ALA A 85 7.30 -2.90 -0.45
N ALA A 86 8.43 -2.38 0.02
CA ALA A 86 9.69 -2.41 -0.70
C ALA A 86 10.88 -2.46 0.28
N VAL A 87 12.05 -2.86 -0.22
CA VAL A 87 13.31 -2.91 0.53
C VAL A 87 14.40 -2.20 -0.26
N GLN A 88 15.20 -1.39 0.42
CA GLN A 88 16.41 -0.79 -0.14
C GLN A 88 17.62 -1.24 0.67
N LYS A 89 18.59 -1.84 0.01
CA LYS A 89 19.84 -2.25 0.64
C LYS A 89 20.80 -1.07 0.77
N ILE A 90 21.33 -0.84 1.97
CA ILE A 90 22.34 0.18 2.25
C ILE A 90 23.48 -0.45 3.06
N GLY A 91 24.63 -0.64 2.40
CA GLY A 91 25.78 -1.33 2.99
C GLY A 91 25.41 -2.76 3.37
N GLU A 92 25.52 -3.08 4.65
CA GLU A 92 25.18 -4.38 5.23
C GLU A 92 23.75 -4.45 5.81
N GLY A 93 23.02 -3.34 5.82
CA GLY A 93 21.66 -3.25 6.34
C GLY A 93 20.61 -2.99 5.27
N ASP A 94 19.35 -3.11 5.67
CA ASP A 94 18.18 -2.92 4.81
C ASP A 94 17.24 -1.87 5.39
N ILE A 95 16.69 -1.03 4.51
CA ILE A 95 15.58 -0.12 4.81
C ILE A 95 14.32 -0.72 4.22
N VAL A 96 13.37 -1.08 5.08
CA VAL A 96 12.06 -1.58 4.67
C VAL A 96 11.04 -0.45 4.64
N TYR A 97 10.43 -0.24 3.48
CA TYR A 97 9.35 0.72 3.28
C TYR A 97 8.01 0.01 3.35
N LEU A 98 7.19 0.41 4.33
CA LEU A 98 5.80 -0.03 4.49
C LEU A 98 4.90 1.19 4.30
N ILE A 99 4.34 1.34 3.09
CA ILE A 99 3.58 2.53 2.70
C ILE A 99 2.21 2.55 3.39
N ASP A 100 1.60 1.38 3.50
CA ASP A 100 0.42 1.16 4.31
C ASP A 100 0.83 0.57 5.66
N ASN A 101 0.06 0.83 6.70
CA ASN A 101 0.32 0.24 8.02
C ASN A 101 -0.16 -1.22 8.03
N PRO A 102 0.74 -2.23 8.01
CA PRO A 102 0.33 -3.63 7.97
C PRO A 102 -0.23 -4.12 9.33
N LEU A 103 -0.03 -3.33 10.40
CA LEU A 103 -0.50 -3.63 11.75
C LEU A 103 -1.67 -2.74 12.16
N PHE A 104 -2.39 -2.12 11.21
CA PHE A 104 -3.54 -1.28 11.54
C PHE A 104 -4.53 -2.01 12.44
N ARG A 105 -4.58 -1.59 13.72
CA ARG A 105 -5.37 -2.19 14.79
C ARG A 105 -5.18 -3.71 14.97
N CYS A 106 -4.05 -4.26 14.50
CA CYS A 106 -3.75 -5.69 14.49
C CYS A 106 -4.85 -6.58 13.86
N PHE A 107 -5.70 -5.99 13.01
CA PHE A 107 -6.90 -6.62 12.47
C PHE A 107 -6.56 -7.63 11.37
N TRP A 108 -5.57 -7.32 10.53
CA TRP A 108 -5.26 -8.10 9.34
C TRP A 108 -4.20 -9.17 9.61
N GLY A 109 -4.55 -10.45 9.42
CA GLY A 109 -3.62 -11.58 9.56
C GLY A 109 -2.41 -11.47 8.63
N PRO A 110 -2.61 -11.34 7.30
CA PRO A 110 -1.51 -11.21 6.34
C PRO A 110 -0.57 -10.04 6.61
N GLY A 111 -1.08 -8.94 7.19
CA GLY A 111 -0.23 -7.80 7.56
C GLY A 111 0.77 -8.12 8.67
N LYS A 112 0.39 -8.97 9.64
CA LYS A 112 1.33 -9.46 10.66
C LYS A 112 2.43 -10.31 10.05
N GLN A 113 2.11 -11.13 9.05
CA GLN A 113 3.10 -11.92 8.31
C GLN A 113 4.06 -11.01 7.52
N LEU A 114 3.55 -10.00 6.81
CA LEU A 114 4.40 -9.01 6.14
C LEU A 114 5.37 -8.33 7.12
N PHE A 115 4.87 -7.93 8.29
CA PHE A 115 5.69 -7.31 9.32
C PHE A 115 6.74 -8.27 9.90
N ALA A 116 6.38 -9.55 10.11
CA ALA A 116 7.33 -10.56 10.55
C ALA A 116 8.42 -10.79 9.49
N ASN A 117 8.05 -10.86 8.21
CA ASN A 117 9.02 -11.00 7.13
C ASN A 117 9.99 -9.83 7.10
N ALA A 118 9.51 -8.59 7.31
CA ALA A 118 10.36 -7.39 7.38
C ALA A 118 11.37 -7.40 8.54
N LEU A 119 11.11 -8.17 9.60
CA LEU A 119 11.97 -8.23 10.78
C LEU A 119 13.03 -9.34 10.67
N PHE A 120 12.68 -10.44 10.01
CA PHE A 120 13.49 -11.66 10.01
C PHE A 120 14.23 -11.92 8.69
N TYR A 121 13.89 -11.22 7.61
CA TYR A 121 14.54 -11.30 6.31
C TYR A 121 15.04 -9.93 5.86
#